data_AF-A0A1M6H5H2-F1
#
_entry.id   AF-A0A1M6H5H2-F1
#
_cell.length_a   1.000
_cell.length_b   1.000
_cell.length_c   1.000
_cell.angle_alpha   90.00
_cell.angle_beta   90.00
_cell.angle_gamma   90.00
#
_symmetry.space_group_name_H-M   'P 1'
#
loop_
_entity.id
_entity.type
_entity.pdbx_description
1 polymer ?
#
loop_
_entity_poly.entity_id
_entity_poly.type
_entity_poly.pdbx_seq_one_letter_code
_entity_poly.pdbx_strand_id
1 'polypeptide(L)'
;MSILDKSWHEVLRNAGFDDAVAESLIGFITWHEYEIYPKLGHEINDVLNGYEGRVIARDVISSKYHHQGLLFFDEPLSEELSNRILDTILDYEFREVYDPQNDIHS
;
A
#
# COMPACT_ATOMS: atom_id res chain seq x y z
N MET A 1 -6.79 -23.79 -3.35
CA MET A 1 -6.44 -22.40 -3.73
C MET A 1 -7.33 -21.45 -2.97
N SER A 2 -6.89 -20.91 -1.83
CA SER A 2 -7.40 -19.60 -1.40
C SER A 2 -6.21 -18.66 -1.44
N ILE A 3 -6.02 -18.00 -2.58
CA ILE A 3 -5.35 -16.71 -2.54
C ILE A 3 -6.25 -15.91 -1.62
N LEU A 4 -5.74 -15.57 -0.43
CA LEU A 4 -6.44 -14.72 0.51
C LEU A 4 -6.63 -13.37 -0.20
N ASP A 5 -7.79 -13.19 -0.81
CA ASP A 5 -8.23 -11.98 -1.51
C ASP A 5 -8.57 -10.90 -0.46
N LYS A 6 -7.60 -10.65 0.44
CA LYS A 6 -7.76 -9.68 1.52
C LYS A 6 -7.64 -8.30 0.92
N SER A 7 -8.61 -7.44 1.20
CA SER A 7 -8.50 -6.04 0.81
C SER A 7 -7.37 -5.37 1.59
N TRP A 8 -6.79 -4.30 1.04
CA TRP A 8 -5.79 -3.52 1.76
C TRP A 8 -6.33 -3.00 3.10
N HIS A 9 -7.62 -2.67 3.17
CA HIS A 9 -8.28 -2.28 4.42
C HIS A 9 -8.23 -3.40 5.47
N GLU A 10 -8.44 -4.66 5.07
CA GLU A 10 -8.31 -5.81 5.98
C GLU A 10 -6.86 -6.05 6.41
N VAL A 11 -5.89 -5.86 5.52
CA VAL A 11 -4.45 -5.94 5.86
C VAL A 11 -4.12 -4.92 6.94
N LEU A 12 -4.56 -3.67 6.79
CA LEU A 12 -4.33 -2.62 7.78
C LEU A 12 -5.03 -2.90 9.12
N ARG A 13 -6.30 -3.32 9.10
CA ARG A 13 -7.00 -3.71 10.33
C ARG A 13 -6.28 -4.81 11.10
N ASN A 14 -5.82 -5.85 10.39
CA ASN A 14 -5.11 -6.96 11.00
C ASN A 14 -3.75 -6.54 11.60
N ALA A 15 -3.13 -5.49 11.07
CA ALA A 15 -1.93 -4.88 11.61
C ALA A 15 -2.18 -3.94 12.81
N GLY A 16 -3.45 -3.71 13.18
CA GLY A 16 -3.84 -2.93 14.35
C GLY A 16 -4.10 -1.45 14.07
N PHE A 17 -4.26 -1.04 12.81
CA PHE A 17 -4.80 0.29 12.49
C PHE A 17 -6.29 0.33 12.83
N ASP A 18 -6.77 1.47 13.32
CA ASP A 18 -8.21 1.68 13.53
C ASP A 18 -8.97 1.74 12.20
N ASP A 19 -10.29 1.57 12.27
CA ASP A 19 -11.14 1.51 11.08
C ASP A 19 -11.11 2.80 10.25
N ALA A 20 -10.97 3.97 10.89
CA ALA A 20 -10.94 5.23 10.17
C ALA A 20 -9.68 5.33 9.31
N VAL A 21 -8.52 5.01 9.90
CA VAL A 21 -7.25 4.96 9.17
C VAL A 21 -7.28 3.89 8.08
N ALA A 22 -7.79 2.69 8.38
CA ALA A 22 -7.82 1.61 7.41
C ALA A 22 -8.71 1.95 6.20
N GLU A 23 -9.92 2.44 6.43
CA GLU A 23 -10.86 2.80 5.35
C GLU A 23 -10.45 4.07 4.60
N SER A 24 -9.64 4.94 5.20
CA SER A 24 -9.16 6.15 4.52
C SER A 24 -8.28 5.85 3.31
N LEU A 25 -7.65 4.67 3.25
CA LEU A 25 -6.78 4.29 2.14
C LEU A 25 -7.60 4.06 0.87
N ILE A 26 -7.37 4.90 -0.12
CA ILE A 26 -7.95 4.77 -1.47
C ILE A 26 -7.11 3.78 -2.28
N GLY A 27 -5.79 3.90 -2.18
CA GLY A 27 -4.84 3.05 -2.91
C GLY A 27 -3.42 3.58 -2.83
N PHE A 28 -2.51 2.97 -3.58
CA PHE A 28 -1.10 3.33 -3.56
C PHE A 28 -0.34 2.97 -4.83
N ILE A 29 0.83 3.60 -5.00
CA ILE A 29 1.83 3.27 -5.99
C ILE A 29 3.17 3.20 -5.26
N THR A 30 3.92 2.12 -5.44
CA THR A 30 5.23 1.95 -4.81
C THR A 30 6.27 1.49 -5.82
N TRP A 31 7.52 1.85 -5.58
CA TRP A 31 8.66 1.45 -6.41
C TRP A 31 9.94 1.42 -5.58
N HIS A 32 10.93 0.68 -6.05
CA HIS A 32 12.22 0.65 -5.38
C HIS A 32 12.94 1.99 -5.54
N GLU A 33 13.64 2.47 -4.51
CA GLU A 33 14.24 3.82 -4.46
C GLU A 33 15.26 4.15 -5.56
N TYR A 34 15.77 3.13 -6.27
CA TYR A 34 16.72 3.29 -7.38
C TYR A 34 16.06 3.27 -8.76
N GLU A 35 14.74 3.02 -8.82
CA GLU A 35 13.99 2.96 -10.06
C GLU A 35 13.40 4.33 -10.39
N ILE A 36 13.61 4.78 -11.63
CA ILE A 36 12.87 5.92 -12.17
C ILE A 36 11.56 5.35 -12.70
N TYR A 37 10.46 5.56 -11.97
CA TYR A 37 9.18 4.99 -12.33
C TYR A 37 8.61 5.65 -13.60
N PRO A 38 8.66 4.99 -14.77
CA PRO A 38 8.13 5.57 -15.99
C PRO A 38 6.62 5.32 -16.02
N LYS A 39 5.82 6.38 -16.21
CA LYS A 39 4.34 6.39 -16.28
C LYS A 39 3.58 6.61 -14.96
N LEU A 40 4.14 7.36 -14.02
CA LEU A 40 3.44 7.76 -12.79
C LEU A 40 2.01 8.28 -13.02
N GLY A 41 1.78 9.10 -14.06
CA GLY A 41 0.45 9.61 -14.38
C GLY A 41 -0.57 8.55 -14.85
N HIS A 42 -0.11 7.45 -15.45
CA HIS A 42 -0.99 6.34 -15.81
C HIS A 42 -1.44 5.58 -14.57
N GLU A 43 -0.50 5.22 -13.70
CA GLU A 43 -0.82 4.51 -12.45
C GLU A 43 -1.72 5.33 -11.54
N ILE A 44 -1.51 6.65 -11.46
CA ILE A 44 -2.40 7.53 -10.69
C ILE A 44 -3.82 7.44 -11.23
N ASN A 45 -3.99 7.48 -12.56
CA ASN A 45 -5.32 7.37 -13.17
C ASN A 45 -5.94 6.00 -12.91
N ASP A 46 -5.14 4.94 -12.90
CA ASP A 46 -5.62 3.58 -12.67
C ASP A 46 -6.05 3.39 -11.21
N VAL A 47 -5.26 3.87 -10.24
CA VAL A 47 -5.58 3.84 -8.81
C VAL A 47 -6.81 4.68 -8.47
N LEU A 48 -6.93 5.87 -9.07
CA LEU A 48 -8.04 6.79 -8.79
C LEU A 48 -9.23 6.61 -9.74
N ASN A 49 -9.23 5.58 -10.59
CA ASN A 49 -10.24 5.40 -11.62
C ASN A 49 -11.64 5.23 -11.00
N GLY A 50 -12.54 6.16 -11.29
CA GLY A 50 -13.90 6.15 -10.77
C GLY A 50 -14.03 6.53 -9.29
N TYR A 51 -12.95 6.96 -8.63
CA TYR A 51 -13.04 7.54 -7.30
C TYR A 51 -13.63 8.96 -7.37
N GLU A 52 -14.73 9.18 -6.65
CA GLU A 52 -15.39 10.48 -6.53
C GLU A 52 -15.26 10.97 -5.09
N GLY A 53 -14.41 11.95 -4.85
CA GLY A 53 -14.22 12.48 -3.49
C GLY A 53 -12.98 13.33 -3.32
N ARG A 54 -12.68 13.62 -2.06
CA ARG A 54 -11.41 14.26 -1.69
C ARG A 54 -10.30 13.22 -1.81
N VAL A 55 -9.17 13.63 -2.38
CA VAL A 55 -7.94 12.84 -2.45
C VAL A 55 -6.80 13.64 -1.84
N ILE A 56 -6.03 13.00 -0.98
CA ILE A 56 -4.80 13.51 -0.39
C ILE A 56 -3.70 12.52 -0.74
N ALA A 57 -2.79 12.95 -1.61
CA ALA A 57 -1.59 12.18 -1.93
C ALA A 57 -0.51 12.46 -0.89
N ARG A 58 0.16 11.39 -0.43
CA ARG A 58 1.29 11.45 0.50
C ARG A 58 2.47 10.71 -0.09
N ASP A 59 3.58 11.43 -0.22
CA ASP A 59 4.88 10.80 -0.42
C ASP A 59 5.24 9.98 0.81
N VAL A 60 5.67 8.74 0.58
CA VAL A 60 6.04 7.80 1.63
C VAL A 60 7.32 7.09 1.30
N ILE A 61 8.04 6.70 2.34
CA ILE A 61 9.33 6.00 2.22
C ILE A 61 9.33 4.84 3.20
N SER A 62 9.75 3.67 2.72
CA SER A 62 10.08 2.52 3.55
C SER A 62 11.59 2.32 3.52
N SER A 63 12.27 2.70 4.61
CA SER A 63 13.71 2.42 4.76
C SER A 63 14.00 0.92 4.91
N LYS A 64 13.03 0.14 5.41
CA LYS A 64 13.17 -1.30 5.60
C LYS A 64 13.27 -2.05 4.27
N TYR A 65 12.46 -1.65 3.30
CA TYR A 65 12.37 -2.30 1.99
C TYR A 65 13.07 -1.51 0.88
N HIS A 66 13.67 -0.35 1.19
CA HIS A 66 14.26 0.56 0.21
C HIS A 66 13.27 0.98 -0.88
N HIS A 67 12.03 1.21 -0.48
CA HIS A 67 10.94 1.60 -1.36
C HIS A 67 10.51 3.04 -1.11
N GLN A 68 10.04 3.68 -2.17
CA GLN A 68 9.33 4.95 -2.12
C GLN A 68 7.94 4.75 -2.73
N GLY A 69 7.03 5.67 -2.46
CA GLY A 69 5.70 5.57 -3.03
C GLY A 69 4.84 6.79 -2.81
N LEU A 70 3.63 6.68 -3.34
CA LEU A 70 2.52 7.58 -3.11
C LEU A 70 1.36 6.78 -2.50
N LEU A 71 0.91 7.17 -1.32
CA LEU A 71 -0.36 6.71 -0.76
C LEU A 71 -1.45 7.76 -1.05
N PHE A 72 -2.65 7.30 -1.38
CA PHE A 72 -3.82 8.13 -1.60
C PHE A 72 -4.83 7.90 -0.48
N PHE A 73 -5.24 8.98 0.18
CA PHE A 73 -6.21 8.94 1.28
C PHE A 73 -7.38 9.89 1.02
N ASP A 74 -8.53 9.63 1.63
CA ASP A 74 -9.66 10.56 1.64
C ASP A 74 -9.54 11.64 2.74
N GLU A 75 -8.78 11.36 3.79
CA GLU A 75 -8.50 12.25 4.93
C GLU A 75 -7.00 12.43 5.21
N PRO A 76 -6.60 13.55 5.86
CA PRO A 76 -5.18 13.84 6.05
C PRO A 76 -4.59 13.01 7.19
N LEU A 77 -3.64 12.14 6.84
CA LEU A 77 -2.82 11.42 7.82
C LEU A 77 -1.47 12.12 8.06
N SER A 78 -0.85 11.82 9.20
CA SER A 78 0.53 12.24 9.49
C SER A 78 1.54 11.47 8.64
N GLU A 79 2.72 12.04 8.45
CA GLU A 79 3.81 11.40 7.70
C GLU A 79 4.25 10.09 8.36
N GLU A 80 4.42 10.08 9.69
CA GLU A 80 4.77 8.88 10.46
C GLU A 80 3.75 7.76 10.24
N LEU A 81 2.46 8.09 10.29
CA LEU A 81 1.40 7.10 10.10
C LEU A 81 1.38 6.59 8.66
N SER A 82 1.57 7.47 7.68
CA SER A 82 1.62 7.11 6.26
C SER A 82 2.79 6.17 5.95
N ASN A 83 3.98 6.44 6.50
CA ASN A 83 5.14 5.56 6.33
C ASN A 83 4.92 4.19 6.99
N ARG A 84 4.27 4.15 8.17
CA ARG A 84 3.91 2.88 8.83
C ARG A 84 2.90 2.06 8.02
N ILE A 85 1.96 2.72 7.33
CA ILE A 85 1.02 2.06 6.42
C ILE A 85 1.78 1.43 5.25
N LEU A 86 2.72 2.16 4.64
CA LEU A 86 3.57 1.62 3.58
C LEU A 86 4.36 0.39 4.06
N ASP A 87 5.03 0.48 5.21
CA ASP A 87 5.78 -0.65 5.78
C ASP A 87 4.88 -1.86 6.01
N THR A 88 3.64 -1.65 6.43
CA THR A 88 2.67 -2.74 6.66
C THR A 88 2.25 -3.42 5.36
N ILE A 89 1.98 -2.63 4.32
CA ILE A 89 1.66 -3.14 2.98
C ILE A 89 2.82 -3.99 2.46
N LEU A 90 4.05 -3.48 2.52
CA LEU A 90 5.24 -4.20 2.06
C LEU A 90 5.55 -5.42 2.93
N ASP A 91 5.34 -5.35 4.25
CA ASP A 91 5.43 -6.51 5.15
C ASP A 91 4.52 -7.65 4.69
N TYR A 92 3.28 -7.32 4.29
CA TYR A 92 2.32 -8.29 3.78
C TYR A 92 2.75 -8.84 2.42
N GLU A 93 3.12 -7.99 1.47
CA GLU A 93 3.57 -8.41 0.14
C GLU A 93 4.78 -9.34 0.23
N PHE A 94 5.81 -8.98 1.00
CA PHE A 94 7.03 -9.78 1.10
C PHE A 94 6.84 -11.10 1.85
N ARG A 95 5.94 -11.17 2.83
CA ARG A 95 5.70 -12.40 3.61
C ARG A 95 4.72 -13.36 2.94
N GLU A 96 3.64 -12.84 2.38
CA GLU A 96 2.50 -13.65 1.95
C GLU A 96 2.46 -13.85 0.43
N VAL A 97 3.07 -12.93 -0.34
CA VAL A 97 3.07 -12.99 -1.80
C VAL A 97 4.42 -13.46 -2.35
N TYR A 98 5.54 -13.08 -1.72
CA TYR A 98 6.89 -13.37 -2.21
C TYR A 98 7.71 -14.39 -1.40
N ASP A 99 7.20 -14.96 -0.31
CA ASP A 99 7.93 -16.00 0.44
C ASP A 99 7.85 -17.37 -0.30
N PRO A 100 8.98 -17.92 -0.80
CA PRO A 100 8.99 -19.18 -1.54
C PRO A 100 8.66 -20.41 -0.68
N GLN A 101 8.55 -20.27 0.65
CA GLN A 101 8.22 -21.41 1.53
C GLN A 101 6.75 -21.83 1.47
N ASN A 102 5.86 -21.03 0.88
CA ASN A 102 4.46 -21.43 0.64
C ASN A 102 4.28 -22.33 -0.61
N ASP A 103 5.34 -22.60 -1.38
CA ASP A 103 5.30 -23.45 -2.59
C ASP A 103 5.65 -24.94 -2.33
N ILE A 104 5.96 -25.35 -1.09
CA ILE A 104 6.46 -26.72 -0.80
C ILE A 104 5.34 -27.71 -0.43
N HIS A 105 4.07 -27.32 -0.44
CA HIS A 105 2.94 -28.20 -0.10
C HIS A 105 1.76 -28.21 -1.09
N SER A 106 2.00 -27.94 -2.39
CA SER A 106 1.00 -28.19 -3.44
C SER A 106 1.26 -29.49 -4.19
#